data_AF-A0A2Z3YVQ8-F1
#
_entry.id   AF-A0A2Z3YVQ8-F1
#
_cell.length_a   1.000
_cell.length_b   1.000
_cell.length_c   1.000
_cell.angle_alpha   90.00
_cell.angle_beta   90.00
_cell.angle_gamma   90.00
#
_symmetry.space_group_name_H-M   'P 1'
#
loop_
_entity.id
_entity.type
_entity.pdbx_description
1 polymer ?
#
loop_
_entity_poly.entity_id
_entity_poly.type
_entity_poly.pdbx_seq_one_letter_code
_entity_poly.pdbx_strand_id
1 'polypeptide(L)'
;MSRTPSTTRSAPDWLRLPGRCRWVGGLRRGTQNRSQFDIVDGLVEDARASGARILCGGNPVRDAPGFFYPATLVADIAPDARLVEEEQFGPVLPVVRYSDLEWAVSEANRSEAGLGASVWSSRPEGAREVASRLEAGTVWINAHGAVDPRIPFGGVKGSGYGLEFGVEGLKAVSVPQVING
;
A
#
# COMPACT_ATOMS: atom_id res chain seq x y z
N MET A 1 -42.85 30.11 -1.45
CA MET A 1 -41.94 28.98 -1.75
C MET A 1 -40.71 29.52 -2.47
N SER A 2 -39.72 30.02 -1.72
CA SER A 2 -38.44 30.47 -2.27
C SER A 2 -37.47 29.29 -2.27
N ARG A 3 -36.94 28.93 -3.45
CA ARG A 3 -35.88 27.92 -3.58
C ARG A 3 -34.55 28.59 -3.22
N THR A 4 -33.89 28.12 -2.17
CA THR A 4 -32.50 28.46 -1.86
C THR A 4 -31.59 27.85 -2.95
N PRO A 5 -30.62 28.58 -3.53
CA PRO A 5 -29.70 28.00 -4.48
C PRO A 5 -28.73 27.07 -3.74
N SER A 6 -28.61 25.82 -4.19
CA SER A 6 -27.56 24.90 -3.74
C SER A 6 -26.21 25.38 -4.25
N THR A 7 -25.38 25.94 -3.36
CA THR A 7 -23.97 26.21 -3.63
C THR A 7 -23.20 24.89 -3.56
N THR A 8 -23.15 24.15 -4.67
CA THR A 8 -22.08 23.17 -4.86
C THR A 8 -20.76 23.94 -4.96
N ARG A 9 -20.01 24.03 -3.86
CA ARG A 9 -18.63 24.55 -3.91
C ARG A 9 -17.83 23.67 -4.87
N SER A 10 -17.49 24.22 -6.03
CA SER A 10 -16.51 23.61 -6.92
C SER A 10 -15.18 23.49 -6.19
N ALA A 11 -14.48 22.36 -6.36
CA ALA A 11 -13.14 22.20 -5.83
C ALA A 11 -12.21 23.30 -6.38
N PRO A 12 -11.35 23.91 -5.55
CA PRO A 12 -10.34 24.88 -5.98
C PRO A 12 -9.54 24.37 -7.20
N ASP A 13 -9.13 25.27 -8.08
CA ASP A 13 -8.49 24.88 -9.35
C ASP A 13 -7.16 24.12 -9.18
N TRP A 14 -6.45 24.31 -8.06
CA TRP A 14 -5.26 23.53 -7.71
C TRP A 14 -5.57 22.06 -7.36
N LEU A 15 -6.83 21.70 -7.13
CA LEU A 15 -7.31 20.32 -6.98
C LEU A 15 -7.71 19.66 -8.32
N ARG A 16 -7.65 20.40 -9.43
CA ARG A 16 -7.92 19.86 -10.77
C ARG A 16 -6.60 19.40 -11.38
N LEU A 17 -6.27 18.12 -11.22
CA LEU A 17 -5.09 17.54 -11.87
C LEU A 17 -5.30 17.50 -13.40
N PRO A 18 -4.34 17.99 -14.21
CA PRO A 18 -4.36 17.77 -15.66
C PRO A 18 -4.07 16.29 -15.97
N GLY A 19 -4.88 15.66 -16.83
CA GLY A 19 -4.63 14.29 -17.30
C GLY A 19 -5.86 13.38 -17.37
N ARG A 20 -5.67 12.14 -17.86
CA ARG A 20 -6.72 11.11 -18.04
C ARG A 20 -7.17 10.44 -16.74
N CYS A 21 -6.40 10.56 -15.66
CA CYS A 21 -6.79 10.10 -14.33
C CYS A 21 -7.52 11.22 -13.58
N ARG A 22 -8.81 11.41 -13.88
CA ARG A 22 -9.67 12.26 -13.05
C ARG A 22 -10.12 11.47 -11.83
N TRP A 23 -9.92 12.04 -10.64
CA TRP A 23 -10.55 11.57 -9.41
C TRP A 23 -12.07 11.76 -9.53
N VAL A 24 -12.79 10.69 -9.85
CA VAL A 24 -14.25 10.70 -9.84
C VAL A 24 -14.71 10.43 -8.42
N GLY A 25 -15.19 11.48 -7.75
CA GLY A 25 -15.91 11.38 -6.47
C GLY A 25 -15.01 11.38 -5.22
N GLY A 26 -14.97 12.53 -4.52
CA GLY A 26 -14.92 12.66 -3.06
C GLY A 26 -13.73 12.12 -2.25
N LEU A 27 -13.00 11.10 -2.69
CA LEU A 27 -11.94 10.46 -1.92
C LEU A 27 -10.64 11.27 -2.06
N ARG A 28 -10.58 12.35 -1.29
CA ARG A 28 -9.41 13.23 -1.15
C ARG A 28 -8.83 13.02 0.24
N ARG A 29 -8.01 11.98 0.40
CA ARG A 29 -7.24 11.77 1.64
C ARG A 29 -5.81 12.20 1.38
N GLY A 30 -5.39 13.26 2.07
CA GLY A 30 -3.98 13.64 2.13
C GLY A 30 -3.21 12.70 3.06
N THR A 31 -1.89 12.81 3.05
CA THR A 31 -1.05 12.24 4.11
C THR A 31 -1.39 12.90 5.44
N GLN A 32 -1.04 12.24 6.54
CA GLN A 32 -1.47 12.68 7.87
C GLN A 32 -0.74 13.95 8.34
N ASN A 33 0.53 14.16 7.95
CA ASN A 33 1.34 15.31 8.34
C ASN A 33 2.35 15.73 7.24
N ARG A 34 3.04 16.86 7.49
CA ARG A 34 4.07 17.42 6.60
C ARG A 34 5.23 16.45 6.34
N SER A 35 5.76 15.84 7.40
CA SER A 35 6.88 14.89 7.31
C SER A 35 6.53 13.68 6.44
N GLN A 36 5.33 13.13 6.57
CA GLN A 36 4.86 12.03 5.74
C GLN A 36 4.70 12.45 4.28
N PHE A 37 4.21 13.67 4.03
CA PHE A 37 4.23 14.20 2.67
C PHE A 37 5.65 14.26 2.14
N ASP A 38 6.61 14.80 2.90
CA ASP A 38 8.00 14.96 2.46
C ASP A 38 8.65 13.61 2.12
N ILE A 39 8.37 12.57 2.91
CA ILE A 39 8.83 11.20 2.62
C ILE A 39 8.28 10.73 1.26
N VAL A 40 6.95 10.82 1.08
CA VAL A 40 6.29 10.37 -0.15
C VAL A 40 6.79 11.16 -1.37
N ASP A 41 6.91 12.48 -1.23
CA ASP A 41 7.40 13.35 -2.30
C ASP A 41 8.85 13.04 -2.67
N GLY A 42 9.71 12.86 -1.66
CA GLY A 42 11.10 12.49 -1.86
C GLY A 42 11.26 11.18 -2.61
N LEU A 43 10.48 10.15 -2.27
CA LEU A 43 10.52 8.85 -2.96
C LEU A 43 10.04 8.94 -4.42
N VAL A 44 9.03 9.75 -4.70
CA VAL A 44 8.54 9.96 -6.08
C VAL A 44 9.55 10.74 -6.92
N GLU A 45 10.18 11.77 -6.36
CA GLU A 45 11.21 12.54 -7.08
C GLU A 45 12.49 11.73 -7.28
N ASP A 46 12.88 10.88 -6.33
CA ASP A 46 13.99 9.93 -6.46
C ASP A 46 13.75 8.93 -7.59
N ALA A 47 12.55 8.33 -7.64
CA ALA A 47 12.15 7.44 -8.72
C ALA A 47 12.15 8.17 -10.09
N ARG A 48 11.64 9.41 -10.13
CA ARG A 48 11.66 10.23 -11.35
C ARG A 48 13.09 10.53 -11.81
N ALA A 49 13.97 10.91 -10.89
CA ALA A 49 15.38 11.19 -11.19
C ALA A 49 16.12 9.95 -11.70
N SER A 50 15.73 8.76 -11.23
CA SER A 50 16.26 7.47 -11.64
C SER A 50 15.67 6.94 -12.96
N GLY A 51 14.83 7.74 -13.64
CA GLY A 51 14.27 7.41 -14.96
C GLY A 51 12.96 6.63 -14.95
N ALA A 52 12.35 6.42 -13.77
CA ALA A 52 11.04 5.78 -13.69
C ALA A 52 9.96 6.66 -14.32
N ARG A 53 8.92 6.02 -14.86
CA ARG A 53 7.84 6.71 -15.57
C ARG A 53 6.63 6.93 -14.68
N ILE A 54 6.33 8.20 -14.40
CA ILE A 54 5.10 8.60 -13.68
C ILE A 54 3.92 8.53 -14.66
N LEU A 55 3.04 7.54 -14.49
CA LEU A 55 1.87 7.32 -15.36
C LEU A 55 0.74 8.30 -15.07
N CYS A 56 0.54 8.61 -13.79
CA CYS A 56 -0.45 9.58 -13.32
C CYS A 56 -0.06 10.08 -11.92
N GLY A 57 -0.60 11.23 -11.52
CA GLY A 57 -0.25 11.87 -10.25
C GLY A 57 1.19 12.38 -10.23
N GLY A 58 1.86 12.25 -9.09
CA GLY A 58 3.27 12.63 -8.89
C GLY A 58 3.54 14.12 -9.06
N ASN A 59 2.51 14.94 -8.90
CA ASN A 59 2.55 16.40 -9.07
C ASN A 59 1.77 17.09 -7.95
N PRO A 60 2.16 16.90 -6.68
CA PRO A 60 1.46 17.54 -5.57
C PRO A 60 1.66 19.05 -5.60
N VAL A 61 0.69 19.79 -5.07
CA VAL A 61 0.81 21.25 -4.87
C VAL A 61 1.43 21.47 -3.50
N ARG A 62 2.76 21.65 -3.46
CA ARG A 62 3.57 21.65 -2.23
C ARG A 62 3.19 22.75 -1.23
N ASP A 63 2.72 23.89 -1.73
CA ASP A 63 2.32 25.03 -0.90
C ASP A 63 0.81 25.10 -0.64
N ALA A 64 0.04 24.07 -1.04
CA ALA A 64 -1.39 24.05 -0.78
C ALA A 64 -1.68 23.84 0.72
N PRO A 65 -2.79 24.41 1.25
CA PRO A 65 -3.25 24.08 2.58
C PRO A 65 -3.60 22.58 2.71
N GLY A 66 -3.00 21.93 3.69
CA GLY A 66 -3.12 20.48 3.93
C GLY A 66 -2.09 19.65 3.17
N PHE A 67 -1.96 18.38 3.54
CA PHE A 67 -0.90 17.51 3.02
C PHE A 67 -1.41 16.58 1.93
N PHE A 68 -1.97 17.14 0.86
CA PHE A 68 -2.59 16.35 -0.20
C PHE A 68 -1.56 15.83 -1.21
N TYR A 69 -1.41 14.50 -1.26
CA TYR A 69 -0.64 13.84 -2.30
C TYR A 69 -1.59 13.13 -3.28
N PRO A 70 -1.51 13.39 -4.60
CA PRO A 70 -2.36 12.70 -5.57
C PRO A 70 -1.97 11.22 -5.63
N ALA A 71 -2.93 10.30 -5.79
CA ALA A 71 -2.49 8.92 -6.00
C ALA A 71 -1.71 8.80 -7.31
N THR A 72 -0.61 8.09 -7.21
CA THR A 72 0.48 8.13 -8.17
C THR A 72 0.84 6.72 -8.57
N LEU A 73 0.85 6.46 -9.87
CA LEU A 73 1.32 5.19 -10.43
C LEU A 73 2.69 5.42 -11.07
N VAL A 74 3.68 4.65 -10.63
CA VAL A 74 5.05 4.72 -11.14
C VAL A 74 5.38 3.40 -11.81
N ALA A 75 5.73 3.43 -13.09
CA ALA A 75 6.04 2.24 -13.87
C ALA A 75 7.45 2.28 -14.44
N ASP A 76 7.90 1.14 -14.95
CA ASP A 76 9.25 0.97 -15.50
C ASP A 76 10.33 1.37 -14.48
N ILE A 77 10.06 1.08 -13.19
CA ILE A 77 10.92 1.35 -12.04
C ILE A 77 11.81 0.14 -11.75
N ALA A 78 13.05 0.39 -11.33
CA ALA A 78 13.98 -0.66 -10.95
C ALA A 78 13.51 -1.37 -9.66
N PRO A 79 13.70 -2.71 -9.54
CA PRO A 79 13.28 -3.47 -8.36
C PRO A 79 14.01 -3.07 -7.05
N ASP A 80 15.18 -2.46 -7.17
CA ASP A 80 16.02 -1.94 -6.08
C ASP A 80 15.85 -0.43 -5.85
N ALA A 81 14.89 0.21 -6.52
CA ALA A 81 14.60 1.61 -6.29
C ALA A 81 14.02 1.82 -4.88
N ARG A 82 14.36 2.94 -4.24
CA ARG A 82 13.88 3.28 -2.90
C ARG A 82 12.37 3.24 -2.76
N LEU A 83 11.63 3.70 -3.78
CA LEU A 83 10.16 3.66 -3.77
C LEU A 83 9.59 2.22 -3.76
N VAL A 84 10.36 1.22 -4.19
CA VAL A 84 10.00 -0.21 -4.14
C VAL A 84 10.37 -0.82 -2.80
N GLU A 85 11.54 -0.48 -2.25
CA GLU A 85 12.08 -1.08 -1.02
C GLU A 85 11.56 -0.44 0.27
N GLU A 86 11.36 0.88 0.27
CA GLU A 86 10.98 1.65 1.46
C GLU A 86 9.44 1.77 1.57
N GLU A 87 8.93 1.61 2.79
CA GLU A 87 7.50 1.73 3.06
C GLU A 87 7.05 3.20 3.02
N GLN A 88 6.38 3.57 1.93
CA GLN A 88 6.01 4.97 1.66
C GLN A 88 4.81 5.51 2.47
N PHE A 89 3.93 4.65 3.01
CA PHE A 89 2.70 5.05 3.73
C PHE A 89 1.87 6.18 3.08
N GLY A 90 1.89 6.24 1.75
CA GLY A 90 1.22 7.24 0.93
C GLY A 90 0.38 6.61 -0.18
N PRO A 91 -0.22 7.44 -1.05
CA PRO A 91 -1.01 6.96 -2.16
C PRO A 91 -0.16 6.70 -3.41
N VAL A 92 1.06 6.17 -3.27
CA VAL A 92 1.97 5.88 -4.39
C VAL A 92 2.12 4.38 -4.57
N LEU A 93 1.93 3.90 -5.80
CA LEU A 93 2.09 2.48 -6.14
C LEU A 93 3.17 2.32 -7.23
N PRO A 94 4.33 1.73 -6.89
CA PRO A 94 5.32 1.32 -7.88
C PRO A 94 4.87 0.03 -8.60
N VAL A 95 5.20 -0.07 -9.88
CA VAL A 95 4.89 -1.22 -10.74
C VAL A 95 6.18 -1.74 -11.36
N VAL A 96 6.65 -2.86 -10.81
CA VAL A 96 7.78 -3.62 -11.35
C VAL A 96 7.27 -4.67 -12.31
N ARG A 97 7.82 -4.71 -13.52
CA ARG A 97 7.49 -5.73 -14.53
C ARG A 97 8.37 -6.95 -14.32
N TYR A 98 7.78 -8.14 -14.46
CA TYR A 98 8.51 -9.40 -14.54
C TYR A 98 8.13 -10.19 -15.80
N SER A 99 9.02 -11.08 -16.22
CA SER A 99 8.76 -12.08 -17.28
C SER A 99 8.97 -13.51 -16.81
N ASP A 100 9.63 -13.67 -15.66
CA ASP A 100 9.94 -14.95 -15.04
C ASP A 100 9.31 -14.99 -13.64
N LEU A 101 8.56 -16.05 -13.37
CA LEU A 101 7.81 -16.20 -12.12
C LEU A 101 8.73 -16.52 -10.93
N GLU A 102 9.81 -17.26 -11.15
CA GLU A 102 10.79 -17.57 -10.10
C GLU A 102 11.49 -16.29 -9.64
N TRP A 103 11.89 -15.45 -10.59
CA TRP A 103 12.43 -14.13 -10.32
C TRP A 103 11.43 -13.25 -9.57
N ALA A 104 10.15 -13.23 -9.98
CA ALA A 104 9.14 -12.41 -9.32
C ALA A 104 8.91 -12.83 -7.85
N VAL A 105 8.88 -14.14 -7.58
CA VAL A 105 8.78 -14.67 -6.20
C VAL A 105 10.04 -14.32 -5.40
N SER A 106 11.22 -14.44 -6.01
CA SER A 106 12.50 -14.07 -5.38
C SER A 106 12.53 -12.59 -5.01
N GLU A 107 12.16 -11.69 -5.93
CA GLU A 107 12.11 -10.25 -5.66
C GLU A 107 11.05 -9.88 -4.61
N ALA A 108 9.86 -10.51 -4.65
CA ALA A 108 8.85 -10.29 -3.61
C ALA A 108 9.36 -10.68 -2.21
N ASN A 109 10.09 -11.79 -2.11
CA ASN A 109 10.68 -12.25 -0.86
C ASN A 109 11.96 -11.51 -0.47
N ARG A 110 12.59 -10.73 -1.38
CA ARG A 110 13.79 -9.93 -1.08
C ARG A 110 13.50 -8.81 -0.09
N SER A 111 12.25 -8.35 -0.01
CA SER A 111 11.84 -7.33 0.95
C SER A 111 12.11 -7.77 2.40
N GLU A 112 12.59 -6.82 3.21
CA GLU A 112 12.68 -6.99 4.67
C GLU A 112 11.29 -7.02 5.32
N ALA A 113 10.26 -6.51 4.64
CA ALA A 113 8.89 -6.59 5.08
C ALA A 113 8.26 -7.96 4.71
N GLY A 114 7.30 -8.40 5.53
CA GLY A 114 6.59 -9.66 5.38
C GLY A 114 5.21 -9.62 6.03
N LEU A 115 4.50 -8.49 5.95
CA LEU A 115 3.19 -8.32 6.58
C LEU A 115 2.08 -9.07 5.83
N GLY A 116 1.92 -8.74 4.54
CA GLY A 116 0.91 -9.35 3.69
C GLY A 116 1.27 -9.28 2.22
N ALA A 117 0.76 -10.23 1.44
CA ALA A 117 0.95 -10.29 0.00
C ALA A 117 -0.33 -10.72 -0.71
N SER A 118 -0.43 -10.48 -2.03
CA SER A 118 -1.57 -10.96 -2.81
C SER A 118 -1.14 -11.53 -4.15
N VAL A 119 -1.76 -12.65 -4.54
CA VAL A 119 -1.58 -13.31 -5.82
C VAL A 119 -2.88 -13.21 -6.61
N TRP A 120 -2.80 -12.72 -7.86
CA TRP A 120 -3.95 -12.54 -8.73
C TRP A 120 -3.80 -13.42 -9.96
N SER A 121 -4.72 -14.36 -10.15
CA SER A 121 -4.68 -15.32 -11.26
C SER A 121 -6.05 -15.95 -11.50
N SER A 122 -6.35 -16.24 -12.77
CA SER A 122 -7.53 -17.01 -13.17
C SER A 122 -7.38 -18.52 -12.93
N ARG A 123 -6.18 -19.00 -12.54
CA ARG A 123 -5.87 -20.41 -12.25
C ARG A 123 -5.68 -20.60 -10.74
N PRO A 124 -6.68 -21.10 -9.99
CA PRO A 124 -6.63 -21.17 -8.53
C PRO A 124 -5.47 -22.02 -7.99
N GLU A 125 -5.15 -23.13 -8.62
CA GLU A 125 -4.09 -24.05 -8.19
C GLU A 125 -2.71 -23.39 -8.32
N GLY A 126 -2.45 -22.74 -9.46
CA GLY A 126 -1.21 -21.98 -9.66
C GLY A 126 -1.11 -20.76 -8.73
N ALA A 127 -2.24 -20.11 -8.42
CA ALA A 127 -2.25 -19.03 -7.44
C ALA A 127 -1.88 -19.52 -6.03
N ARG A 128 -2.39 -20.68 -5.62
CA ARG A 128 -2.04 -21.32 -4.33
C ARG A 128 -0.58 -21.74 -4.27
N GLU A 129 -0.05 -22.29 -5.35
CA GLU A 129 1.36 -22.66 -5.46
C GLU A 129 2.26 -21.44 -5.25
N VAL A 130 2.02 -20.35 -5.97
CA VAL A 130 2.76 -19.09 -5.81
C VAL A 130 2.57 -18.55 -4.38
N ALA A 131 1.34 -18.52 -3.87
CA ALA A 131 1.05 -18.02 -2.53
C ALA A 131 1.82 -18.78 -1.45
N SER A 132 1.99 -20.10 -1.59
CA SER A 132 2.73 -20.92 -0.63
C SER A 132 4.24 -20.63 -0.57
N ARG A 133 4.76 -19.91 -1.57
CA ARG A 133 6.19 -19.56 -1.70
C ARG A 133 6.49 -18.14 -1.23
N LEU A 134 5.47 -17.33 -0.95
CA LEU A 134 5.63 -15.95 -0.50
C LEU A 134 5.85 -15.90 1.01
N GLU A 135 6.86 -15.13 1.42
CA GLU A 135 7.22 -14.94 2.83
C GLU A 135 6.46 -13.75 3.41
N ALA A 136 5.18 -13.97 3.69
CA ALA A 136 4.30 -12.99 4.33
C ALA A 136 3.39 -13.68 5.35
N GLY A 137 2.96 -12.94 6.38
CA GLY A 137 2.07 -13.50 7.39
C GLY A 137 0.66 -13.82 6.86
N THR A 138 0.14 -13.00 5.95
CA THR A 138 -1.11 -13.28 5.23
C THR A 138 -0.90 -13.20 3.72
N VAL A 139 -1.32 -14.23 2.98
CA VAL A 139 -1.35 -14.17 1.51
C VAL A 139 -2.79 -14.30 0.99
N TRP A 140 -3.27 -13.26 0.29
CA TRP A 140 -4.60 -13.25 -0.33
C TRP A 140 -4.54 -13.74 -1.78
N ILE A 141 -5.49 -14.57 -2.20
CA ILE A 141 -5.65 -14.97 -3.61
C ILE A 141 -6.87 -14.26 -4.19
N ASN A 142 -6.68 -13.49 -5.25
CA ASN A 142 -7.72 -12.69 -5.92
C ASN A 142 -8.46 -11.72 -4.98
N ALA A 143 -7.77 -11.26 -3.94
CA ALA A 143 -8.22 -10.28 -2.96
C ALA A 143 -7.00 -9.53 -2.40
N HIS A 144 -7.21 -8.47 -1.64
CA HIS A 144 -6.13 -7.75 -0.96
C HIS A 144 -6.66 -7.01 0.26
N GLY A 145 -5.91 -7.04 1.37
CA GLY A 145 -6.19 -6.23 2.57
C GLY A 145 -7.46 -6.59 3.33
N ALA A 146 -8.09 -7.73 3.04
CA ALA A 146 -9.24 -8.20 3.81
C ALA A 146 -8.76 -8.80 5.14
N VAL A 147 -9.23 -8.25 6.25
CA VAL A 147 -8.88 -8.67 7.61
C VAL A 147 -10.14 -9.16 8.32
N ASP A 148 -10.04 -10.30 9.01
CA ASP A 148 -11.11 -10.89 9.80
C ASP A 148 -10.59 -11.11 11.23
N PRO A 149 -11.26 -10.57 12.28
CA PRO A 149 -10.77 -10.67 13.65
C PRO A 149 -10.69 -12.11 14.20
N ARG A 150 -11.26 -13.09 13.49
CA ARG A 150 -11.17 -14.51 13.84
C ARG A 150 -9.94 -15.19 13.27
N ILE A 151 -9.27 -14.57 12.30
CA ILE A 151 -8.09 -15.10 11.62
C ILE A 151 -6.85 -14.39 12.17
N PRO A 152 -5.81 -15.12 12.62
CA PRO A 152 -4.59 -14.50 13.11
C PRO A 152 -3.94 -13.61 12.05
N PHE A 153 -3.45 -12.45 12.46
CA PHE A 153 -2.79 -11.49 11.60
C PHE A 153 -1.52 -10.98 12.26
N GLY A 154 -0.41 -11.00 11.53
CA GLY A 154 0.87 -10.49 11.98
C GLY A 154 1.88 -10.66 10.86
N GLY A 155 3.01 -9.98 10.96
CA GLY A 155 4.06 -10.05 9.96
C GLY A 155 5.13 -11.10 10.27
N VAL A 156 5.88 -11.47 9.25
CA VAL A 156 7.19 -12.12 9.38
C VAL A 156 8.30 -11.10 9.06
N LYS A 157 9.57 -11.48 9.28
CA LYS A 157 10.76 -10.64 9.03
C LYS A 157 10.72 -9.33 9.84
N GLY A 158 11.01 -8.19 9.19
CA GLY A 158 10.96 -6.87 9.80
C GLY A 158 9.54 -6.38 10.12
N SER A 159 8.49 -7.08 9.68
CA SER A 159 7.11 -6.65 9.92
C SER A 159 6.55 -7.01 11.30
N GLY A 160 7.31 -7.71 12.16
CA GLY A 160 6.99 -7.84 13.58
C GLY A 160 7.19 -9.24 14.16
N TYR A 161 6.83 -9.37 15.44
CA TYR A 161 6.86 -10.61 16.20
C TYR A 161 5.51 -10.86 16.88
N GLY A 162 5.04 -12.10 16.83
CA GLY A 162 3.74 -12.49 17.37
C GLY A 162 2.60 -12.24 16.40
N LEU A 163 1.38 -12.45 16.88
CA LEU A 163 0.15 -12.37 16.10
C LEU A 163 -0.89 -11.58 16.89
N GLU A 164 -1.68 -10.79 16.19
CA GLU A 164 -2.94 -10.21 16.64
C GLU A 164 -4.11 -11.06 16.09
N PHE A 165 -5.31 -10.84 16.62
CA PHE A 165 -6.54 -11.56 16.25
C PHE A 165 -6.49 -13.08 16.48
N GLY A 166 -7.63 -13.74 16.25
CA GLY A 166 -7.76 -15.18 16.46
C GLY A 166 -7.47 -15.61 17.91
N VAL A 167 -7.20 -16.90 18.09
CA VAL A 167 -6.85 -17.46 19.41
C VAL A 167 -5.41 -17.07 19.78
N GLU A 168 -4.57 -16.90 18.78
CA GLU A 168 -3.16 -16.55 18.87
C GLU A 168 -2.97 -15.17 19.50
N GLY A 169 -3.70 -14.17 19.02
CA GLY A 169 -3.71 -12.83 19.60
C GLY A 169 -4.31 -12.80 21.01
N LEU A 170 -5.34 -13.61 21.28
CA LEU A 170 -5.87 -13.74 22.64
C LEU A 170 -4.83 -14.31 23.61
N LYS A 171 -4.05 -15.32 23.18
CA LYS A 171 -2.96 -15.90 23.97
C LYS A 171 -1.86 -14.88 24.26
N ALA A 172 -1.58 -13.95 23.35
CA ALA A 172 -0.57 -12.91 23.55
C ALA A 172 -0.91 -11.96 24.71
N VAL A 173 -2.18 -11.86 25.10
CA VAL A 173 -2.66 -11.02 26.20
C VAL A 173 -3.26 -11.83 27.37
N SER A 174 -3.06 -13.15 27.38
CA SER A 174 -3.55 -14.05 28.44
C SER A 174 -2.39 -14.70 29.18
N VAL A 175 -2.54 -14.92 30.49
CA VAL A 175 -1.50 -15.56 31.33
C VAL A 175 -2.06 -16.82 31.99
N PRO A 176 -1.49 -18.02 31.74
CA PRO A 176 -1.92 -19.23 32.44
C PRO A 176 -1.42 -19.20 33.88
N GLN A 177 -2.28 -19.61 34.82
CA GLN A 177 -1.86 -19.92 36.19
C GLN A 177 -1.45 -21.39 36.27
N VAL A 178 -0.20 -21.66 36.67
CA VAL A 178 0.29 -23.02 36.92
C VAL A 178 0.29 -23.27 38.42
N ILE A 179 -0.43 -24.30 38.86
CA ILE A 179 -0.39 -24.81 40.23
C ILE A 179 0.37 -26.13 40.19
N ASN A 180 1.46 -26.23 40.95
CA ASN A 180 2.32 -27.41 41.01
C ASN A 180 2.36 -27.91 42.46
N GLY A 181 1.88 -29.12 42.71
CA GLY A 181 1.75 -29.73 44.04
C GLY A 181 1.53 -31.23 43.99
#